data_AF-A0A2A2GXU0-F1
#
_entry.id   AF-A0A2A2GXU0-F1
#
_cell.length_a   1.000
_cell.length_b   1.000
_cell.length_c   1.000
_cell.angle_alpha   90.00
_cell.angle_beta   90.00
_cell.angle_gamma   90.00
#
_symmetry.space_group_name_H-M   'P 1'
#
loop_
_entity.id
_entity.type
_entity.pdbx_description
1 polymer ?
#
loop_
_entity_poly.entity_id
_entity_poly.type
_entity_poly.pdbx_seq_one_letter_code
_entity_poly.pdbx_strand_id
1 'polypeptide(L)'
;MQINSKTFNAIKNEYPMLTENDLINHPCLNIHIGAMILTRNFALYGKNWLAVGMYNAGMKNTNTSIKNRYHYAKKIYQHYQKIKTGKMNENKIYGSLE
;
A
#
# COMPACT_ATOMS: atom_id res chain seq x y z
N MET A 1 -6.05 -1.19 3.03
CA MET A 1 -5.00 -0.48 2.27
C MET A 1 -5.39 0.98 2.06
N GLN A 2 -4.46 1.89 2.38
CA GLN A 2 -4.67 3.34 2.30
C GLN A 2 -4.41 3.81 0.86
N ILE A 3 -5.44 3.79 0.02
CA ILE A 3 -5.40 4.27 -1.38
C ILE A 3 -5.84 5.73 -1.39
N ASN A 4 -5.00 6.64 -1.86
CA ASN A 4 -5.35 8.06 -1.93
C ASN A 4 -6.18 8.39 -3.18
N SER A 5 -6.91 9.52 -3.16
CA SER A 5 -7.80 9.93 -4.24
C SER A 5 -7.10 10.11 -5.59
N LYS A 6 -5.81 10.49 -5.61
CA LYS A 6 -5.05 10.60 -6.87
C LYS A 6 -4.85 9.23 -7.51
N THR A 7 -4.43 8.23 -6.74
CA THR A 7 -4.28 6.85 -7.23
C THR A 7 -5.63 6.26 -7.59
N PHE A 8 -6.66 6.54 -6.81
CA PHE A 8 -8.03 6.11 -7.08
C PHE A 8 -8.55 6.66 -8.42
N ASN A 9 -8.38 7.97 -8.66
CA ASN A 9 -8.77 8.60 -9.92
C ASN A 9 -8.00 8.03 -11.12
N ALA A 10 -6.75 7.59 -10.94
CA ALA A 10 -5.96 7.00 -12.02
C ALA A 10 -6.50 5.64 -12.50
N ILE A 11 -7.24 4.90 -11.66
CA ILE A 11 -7.81 3.59 -12.01
C ILE A 11 -9.28 3.69 -12.43
N LYS A 12 -9.90 4.87 -12.36
CA LYS A 12 -11.33 5.06 -12.67
C LYS A 12 -11.70 4.71 -14.11
N ASN A 13 -10.78 4.88 -15.06
CA ASN A 13 -11.01 4.47 -16.45
C ASN A 13 -11.20 2.95 -16.59
N GLU A 14 -10.55 2.17 -15.72
CA GLU A 14 -10.67 0.71 -15.69
C GLU A 14 -11.81 0.24 -14.79
N TYR A 15 -12.12 1.01 -13.75
CA TYR A 15 -13.17 0.73 -12.76
C TYR A 15 -14.15 1.91 -12.61
N PRO A 16 -14.96 2.22 -13.64
CA PRO A 16 -15.80 3.43 -13.66
C PRO A 16 -16.82 3.46 -12.52
N MET A 17 -17.36 2.29 -12.15
CA MET A 17 -18.40 2.14 -11.12
C MET A 17 -17.85 2.04 -9.69
N LEU A 18 -16.55 1.80 -9.51
CA LEU A 18 -15.94 1.67 -8.19
C LEU A 18 -15.95 3.01 -7.46
N THR A 19 -16.43 3.08 -6.23
CA THR A 19 -16.48 4.30 -5.41
C THR A 19 -15.47 4.26 -4.24
N GLU A 20 -15.18 5.41 -3.64
CA GLU A 20 -14.37 5.45 -2.41
C GLU A 20 -15.07 4.71 -1.26
N ASN A 21 -16.41 4.78 -1.19
CA ASN A 21 -17.21 4.05 -0.20
C ASN A 21 -17.04 2.54 -0.33
N ASP A 22 -16.93 2.01 -1.55
CA ASP A 22 -16.68 0.58 -1.75
C ASP A 22 -15.33 0.16 -1.14
N LEU A 23 -14.30 1.00 -1.31
CA LEU A 23 -12.98 0.77 -0.73
C LEU A 23 -12.95 0.94 0.80
N ILE A 24 -13.84 1.75 1.37
CA ILE A 24 -13.92 1.95 2.82
C ILE A 24 -14.69 0.79 3.48
N ASN A 25 -15.80 0.37 2.88
CA ASN A 25 -16.74 -0.57 3.49
C ASN A 25 -16.46 -2.04 3.14
N HIS A 26 -15.71 -2.32 2.07
CA HIS A 26 -15.38 -3.68 1.65
C HIS A 26 -13.89 -3.97 1.81
N PRO A 27 -13.45 -4.53 2.95
CA PRO A 27 -12.02 -4.71 3.26
C PRO A 27 -11.31 -5.64 2.26
N CYS A 28 -11.97 -6.71 1.81
CA CYS A 28 -11.41 -7.62 0.80
C CYS A 28 -11.17 -6.92 -0.54
N LEU A 29 -12.14 -6.13 -1.00
CA LEU A 29 -12.02 -5.32 -2.22
C LEU A 29 -10.88 -4.31 -2.08
N ASN A 30 -10.79 -3.65 -0.94
CA ASN A 30 -9.73 -2.70 -0.66
C ASN A 30 -8.32 -3.35 -0.70
N ILE A 31 -8.17 -4.53 -0.10
CA ILE A 31 -6.92 -5.32 -0.17
C ILE A 31 -6.62 -5.70 -1.62
N HIS A 32 -7.62 -6.17 -2.36
CA HIS A 32 -7.45 -6.56 -3.76
C HIS A 32 -6.97 -5.41 -4.63
N ILE A 33 -7.64 -4.26 -4.58
CA ILE A 33 -7.27 -3.07 -5.38
C ILE A 33 -5.89 -2.55 -4.97
N GLY A 34 -5.60 -2.51 -3.67
CA GLY A 34 -4.27 -2.08 -3.19
C GLY A 34 -3.14 -3.03 -3.64
N ALA A 35 -3.38 -4.35 -3.62
CA ALA A 35 -2.42 -5.34 -4.12
C ALA A 35 -2.21 -5.23 -5.64
N MET A 36 -3.27 -4.98 -6.40
CA MET A 36 -3.18 -4.70 -7.84
C MET A 36 -2.31 -3.48 -8.11
N ILE A 37 -2.54 -2.36 -7.42
CA ILE A 37 -1.74 -1.14 -7.56
C ILE A 37 -0.26 -1.41 -7.25
N LEU A 38 0.04 -2.12 -6.15
CA LEU A 38 1.41 -2.46 -5.79
C LEU A 38 2.07 -3.38 -6.85
N THR A 39 1.32 -4.33 -7.39
CA THR A 39 1.78 -5.22 -8.45
C THR A 39 2.19 -4.44 -9.71
N ARG A 40 1.43 -3.40 -10.07
CA ARG A 40 1.79 -2.51 -11.20
C ARG A 40 3.10 -1.76 -10.94
N ASN A 41 3.30 -1.26 -9.72
CA ASN A 41 4.58 -0.65 -9.36
C ASN A 41 5.74 -1.64 -9.50
N PHE A 42 5.55 -2.90 -9.08
CA PHE A 42 6.57 -3.94 -9.26
C PHE A 42 6.84 -4.29 -10.72
N ALA A 43 5.80 -4.30 -11.57
CA ALA A 43 5.97 -4.54 -12.99
C ALA A 43 6.80 -3.43 -13.67
N LEU A 44 6.62 -2.18 -13.25
CA LEU A 44 7.32 -1.03 -13.85
C LEU A 44 8.73 -0.80 -13.27
N TYR A 45 8.92 -1.02 -11.97
CA TYR A 45 10.14 -0.60 -11.26
C TYR A 45 10.91 -1.75 -10.60
N GLY A 46 10.44 -2.99 -10.80
CA GLY A 46 10.99 -4.19 -10.18
C GLY A 46 10.47 -4.44 -8.76
N LYS A 47 10.62 -5.68 -8.29
CA LYS A 47 10.24 -6.12 -6.94
C LYS A 47 11.29 -5.66 -5.92
N ASN A 48 11.21 -4.41 -5.50
CA ASN A 48 12.16 -3.81 -4.56
C ASN A 48 11.48 -2.80 -3.60
N TRP A 49 12.24 -2.33 -2.61
CA TRP A 49 11.75 -1.38 -1.61
C TRP A 49 11.39 -0.01 -2.19
N LEU A 50 12.02 0.39 -3.31
CA LEU A 50 11.67 1.63 -4.00
C LEU A 50 10.23 1.57 -4.52
N ALA A 51 9.83 0.46 -5.15
CA ALA A 51 8.47 0.27 -5.65
C ALA A 51 7.43 0.25 -4.51
N VAL A 52 7.78 -0.28 -3.34
CA VAL A 52 6.96 -0.16 -2.12
C VAL A 52 6.83 1.30 -1.67
N GLY A 53 7.93 2.06 -1.67
CA GLY A 53 7.91 3.49 -1.37
C GLY A 53 7.05 4.29 -2.35
N MET A 54 7.13 3.97 -3.65
CA MET A 54 6.35 4.62 -4.71
C MET A 54 4.84 4.45 -4.55
N TYR A 55 4.39 3.37 -3.88
CA TYR A 55 2.97 3.23 -3.52
C TYR A 55 2.48 4.42 -2.68
N ASN A 56 3.32 4.90 -1.76
CA ASN A 56 2.97 6.00 -0.85
C ASN A 56 3.20 7.40 -1.44
N ALA A 57 4.33 7.60 -2.14
CA ALA A 57 4.76 8.94 -2.56
C ALA A 57 4.81 9.16 -4.08
N GLY A 58 4.43 8.15 -4.86
CA GLY A 58 4.37 8.22 -6.31
C GLY A 58 5.74 8.22 -7.00
N MET A 59 5.71 8.44 -8.32
CA MET A 59 6.86 8.27 -9.21
C MET A 59 7.65 9.57 -9.46
N LYS A 60 7.08 10.74 -9.14
CA LYS A 60 7.74 12.04 -9.35
C LYS A 60 9.01 12.13 -8.50
N ASN A 61 10.13 12.49 -9.11
CA ASN A 61 11.43 12.61 -8.43
C ASN A 61 11.64 14.02 -7.83
N THR A 62 10.76 14.44 -6.93
CA THR A 62 11.00 15.62 -6.09
C THR A 62 11.77 15.22 -4.83
N ASN A 63 12.51 16.15 -4.22
CA ASN A 63 13.21 15.89 -2.95
C ASN A 63 12.26 15.34 -1.87
N THR A 64 11.06 15.92 -1.77
CA THR A 64 10.01 15.46 -0.85
C THR A 64 9.56 14.03 -1.17
N SER A 65 9.32 13.69 -2.44
CA SER A 65 8.90 12.35 -2.84
C SER A 65 10.00 11.32 -2.57
N ILE A 66 11.26 11.61 -2.91
CA ILE A 66 12.40 10.73 -2.64
C ILE A 66 12.48 10.42 -1.14
N LYS A 67 12.42 11.45 -0.29
CA LYS A 67 12.45 11.31 1.17
C LYS A 67 11.27 10.47 1.69
N ASN A 68 10.06 10.75 1.21
CA ASN A 68 8.86 10.03 1.63
C ASN A 68 8.88 8.56 1.20
N ARG A 69 9.32 8.25 -0.02
CA ARG A 69 9.49 6.86 -0.50
C ARG A 69 10.43 6.09 0.42
N TYR A 70 11.59 6.67 0.77
CA TYR A 70 12.55 6.04 1.66
C TYR A 70 11.95 5.79 3.06
N HIS A 71 11.33 6.80 3.68
CA HIS A 71 10.75 6.66 5.00
C HIS A 71 9.65 5.60 5.05
N TYR A 72 8.74 5.62 4.06
CA TYR A 72 7.68 4.64 3.98
C TYR A 72 8.23 3.22 3.75
N ALA A 73 9.15 3.06 2.80
CA ALA A 73 9.77 1.76 2.53
C ALA A 73 10.49 1.20 3.77
N LYS A 74 11.23 2.04 4.51
CA LYS A 74 11.89 1.66 5.77
C LYS A 74 10.88 1.20 6.82
N LYS A 75 9.77 1.91 6.98
CA LYS A 75 8.67 1.52 7.89
C LYS A 75 8.10 0.15 7.51
N ILE A 76 7.78 -0.07 6.24
CA ILE A 76 7.22 -1.36 5.77
C ILE A 76 8.24 -2.49 5.91
N TYR A 77 9.51 -2.24 5.63
CA TYR A 77 10.58 -3.22 5.85
C TYR A 77 10.61 -3.71 7.31
N GLN A 78 10.53 -2.81 8.28
CA GLN A 78 10.50 -3.18 9.69
C GLN A 78 9.29 -4.06 10.05
N HIS A 79 8.10 -3.74 9.53
CA HIS A 79 6.91 -4.58 9.72
C HIS A 79 7.07 -5.95 9.05
N TYR A 80 7.56 -5.98 7.81
CA TYR A 80 7.81 -7.21 7.07
C TYR A 80 8.78 -8.14 7.82
N GLN A 81 9.87 -7.60 8.38
CA GLN A 81 10.82 -8.41 9.16
C GLN A 81 10.16 -9.01 10.42
N LYS A 82 9.31 -8.26 11.11
CA LYS A 82 8.56 -8.78 12.27
C LYS A 82 7.62 -9.92 11.88
N ILE A 83 6.90 -9.77 10.77
CA ILE A 83 6.02 -10.83 10.23
C ILE A 83 6.85 -12.05 9.83
N LYS A 84 7.92 -11.86 9.06
CA LYS A 84 8.77 -12.95 8.56
C LYS A 84 9.45 -13.74 9.67
N THR A 85 9.78 -13.08 10.78
CA THR A 85 10.44 -13.73 11.93
C THR A 85 9.46 -14.28 12.96
N GLY A 86 8.14 -14.19 12.72
CA GLY A 86 7.12 -14.63 13.67
C GLY A 86 7.07 -13.79 14.96
N LYS A 87 7.73 -12.63 15.00
CA LYS A 87 7.81 -11.74 16.18
C LYS A 87 6.68 -10.72 16.24
N MET A 88 5.60 -10.94 15.49
CA MET A 88 4.39 -10.13 15.58
C MET A 88 3.55 -10.68 16.74
N ASN A 89 3.33 -9.89 17.79
CA ASN A 89 2.43 -10.28 18.88
C ASN A 89 1.03 -10.58 18.32
N GLU A 90 0.61 -11.83 18.42
CA GLU A 90 -0.68 -12.35 17.95
C GLU A 90 -1.86 -11.56 18.55
N ASN A 91 -1.73 -11.13 19.81
CA ASN A 91 -2.71 -10.31 20.53
C ASN A 91 -2.99 -8.94 19.91
N LYS A 92 -2.16 -8.47 18.96
CA LYS A 92 -2.36 -7.21 18.24
C LYS A 92 -3.03 -7.39 16.87
N ILE A 93 -3.16 -8.62 16.39
CA ILE A 93 -3.69 -8.93 15.06
C ILE A 93 -5.21 -9.09 15.09
N TYR A 94 -5.75 -9.68 16.16
CA TYR A 94 -7.18 -9.98 16.27
C TYR A 94 -7.99 -8.98 17.11
N GLY A 95 -7.33 -7.98 17.70
CA GLY A 95 -7.93 -7.20 18.79
C GLY A 95 -8.12 -8.08 20.02
N SER A 96 -7.99 -7.52 21.22
CA SER A 96 -8.48 -8.20 22.41
C SER A 96 -9.98 -8.45 22.20
N LEU A 97 -10.39 -9.71 22.16
CA LEU A 97 -11.77 -10.12 22.37
C LEU A 97 -12.08 -9.95 23.88
N GLU A 98 -12.14 -8.69 24.32
CA GLU A 98 -12.75 -8.27 25.58
C GLU A 98 -13.83 -7.25 25.28
#